data_AF-A0A8T4FZQ8-F1
#
_entry.id   AF-A0A8T4FZQ8-F1
#
_cell.length_a   1.000
_cell.length_b   1.000
_cell.length_c   1.000
_cell.angle_alpha   90.00
_cell.angle_beta   90.00
_cell.angle_gamma   90.00
#
_symmetry.space_group_name_H-M   'P 1'
#
loop_
_entity.id
_entity.type
_entity.pdbx_description
1 polymer ?
#
loop_
_entity_poly.entity_id
_entity_poly.type
_entity_poly.pdbx_seq_one_letter_code
_entity_poly.pdbx_strand_id
1 'polypeptide(L)'
;MLGYSIFVILEIFLVLSLDLLAAILVFRAYLRTKRKSALIFSVAWLSDFLTILSAGFNIYELNSFFIALFGALITYGILVFLEEEKESITLRQMRKAAILPPLFVVYLVLLRWYGGINDWTFIVGGSWFIAAVFLIFAGIFMKNLASIYEKSAKHLYYGFTLFGLHLLPYPFFAREQWYAPIGLTASTILIILLTTTMIRLVSSPRFTKLYEIAKETEGKKIDIKPGVLIVNQKEYRELKEKLKDTPALAFLRDISNVPEKWEYFFVTTALKDGAQNAVSPTDLAKITELTYRYLKTAADTNTPGIIIIDCLEYLLVYNDLSTVMKFLTKLRDFVLVNKGTLILVAERSALGDKNWALLTKLLG
;
A
#
# COMPACT_ATOMS: atom_id res chain seq x y z
N MET A 1 -38.96 -1.47 21.96
CA MET A 1 -38.21 -0.57 21.05
C MET A 1 -37.16 0.13 21.89
N LEU A 2 -35.88 -0.15 21.64
CA LEU A 2 -34.75 0.35 22.44
C LEU A 2 -34.77 1.88 22.50
N GLY A 3 -34.61 2.47 23.69
CA GLY A 3 -34.59 3.92 23.94
C GLY A 3 -33.34 4.64 23.42
N TYR A 4 -32.84 4.24 22.24
CA TYR A 4 -31.75 4.95 21.57
C TYR A 4 -32.29 6.17 20.85
N SER A 5 -31.52 7.26 20.87
CA SER A 5 -31.84 8.42 20.06
C SER A 5 -31.78 8.04 18.58
N ILE A 6 -32.59 8.71 17.75
CA ILE A 6 -32.60 8.49 16.30
C ILE A 6 -31.19 8.65 15.68
N PHE A 7 -30.36 9.50 16.31
CA PHE A 7 -28.97 9.71 15.95
C PHE A 7 -28.11 8.44 16.08
N VAL A 8 -28.20 7.75 17.23
CA VAL A 8 -27.46 6.49 17.46
C VAL A 8 -27.85 5.41 16.46
N ILE A 9 -29.14 5.33 16.13
CA ILE A 9 -29.63 4.37 15.13
C ILE A 9 -29.03 4.68 13.74
N LEU A 10 -28.99 5.95 13.35
CA LEU A 10 -28.39 6.37 12.08
C LEU A 10 -26.89 6.07 12.02
N GLU A 11 -26.15 6.27 13.11
CA GLU A 11 -24.73 5.92 13.19
C GLU A 11 -24.50 4.41 13.01
N ILE A 12 -25.30 3.55 13.65
CA ILE A 12 -25.23 2.09 13.48
C ILE A 12 -25.44 1.70 12.00
N PHE A 13 -26.50 2.24 11.37
CA PHE A 13 -26.76 1.97 9.95
C PHE A 13 -25.65 2.47 9.04
N LEU A 14 -25.05 3.61 9.36
CA LEU A 14 -23.93 4.16 8.61
C LEU A 14 -22.70 3.25 8.70
N VAL A 15 -22.32 2.82 9.90
CA VAL A 15 -21.18 1.90 10.11
C VAL A 15 -21.40 0.58 9.35
N LEU A 16 -22.57 -0.07 9.51
CA LEU A 16 -22.91 -1.28 8.78
C LEU A 16 -22.80 -1.11 7.25
N SER A 17 -23.27 0.04 6.74
CA SER A 17 -23.22 0.34 5.31
C SER A 17 -21.78 0.54 4.83
N LEU A 18 -20.95 1.23 5.62
CA LEU A 18 -19.54 1.48 5.31
C LEU A 18 -18.72 0.18 5.31
N ASP A 19 -18.92 -0.69 6.29
CA ASP A 19 -18.22 -1.97 6.40
C ASP A 19 -18.57 -2.89 5.24
N LEU A 20 -19.86 -2.99 4.91
CA LEU A 20 -20.31 -3.78 3.77
C LEU A 20 -19.79 -3.23 2.44
N LEU A 21 -19.82 -1.89 2.27
CA LEU A 21 -19.28 -1.23 1.08
C LEU A 21 -17.77 -1.47 0.97
N ALA A 22 -17.02 -1.34 2.06
CA ALA A 22 -15.59 -1.62 2.10
C ALA A 22 -15.31 -3.08 1.76
N ALA A 23 -16.03 -4.04 2.35
CA ALA A 23 -15.91 -5.46 2.05
C ALA A 23 -16.09 -5.74 0.55
N ILE A 24 -17.15 -5.18 -0.07
CA ILE A 24 -17.46 -5.36 -1.50
C ILE A 24 -16.40 -4.72 -2.40
N LEU A 25 -16.03 -3.45 -2.14
CA LEU A 25 -15.09 -2.73 -3.01
C LEU A 25 -13.67 -3.29 -2.90
N VAL A 26 -13.25 -3.69 -1.70
CA VAL A 26 -11.96 -4.35 -1.49
C VAL A 26 -11.96 -5.76 -2.11
N PHE A 27 -13.08 -6.49 -2.05
CA PHE A 27 -13.23 -7.77 -2.77
C PHE A 27 -13.11 -7.57 -4.28
N ARG A 28 -13.73 -6.52 -4.82
CA ARG A 28 -13.61 -6.17 -6.23
C ARG A 28 -12.15 -5.89 -6.61
N ALA A 29 -11.39 -5.23 -5.74
CA ALA A 29 -9.95 -5.06 -5.93
C ALA A 29 -9.23 -6.42 -5.99
N TYR A 30 -9.54 -7.37 -5.10
CA TYR A 30 -9.03 -8.74 -5.18
C TYR A 30 -9.39 -9.42 -6.52
N LEU A 31 -10.63 -9.33 -6.98
CA LEU A 31 -11.02 -9.93 -8.25
C LEU A 31 -10.22 -9.37 -9.44
N ARG A 32 -9.84 -8.09 -9.36
CA ARG A 32 -9.01 -7.40 -10.37
C ARG A 32 -7.54 -7.73 -10.27
N THR A 33 -6.96 -7.77 -9.06
CA THR A 33 -5.51 -7.82 -8.86
C THR A 33 -4.99 -9.17 -8.38
N LYS A 34 -5.88 -10.07 -7.96
CA LYS A 34 -5.60 -11.35 -7.29
C LYS A 34 -4.64 -11.27 -6.10
N ARG A 35 -4.42 -10.07 -5.55
CA ARG A 35 -3.61 -9.86 -4.34
C ARG A 35 -4.29 -10.51 -3.14
N LYS A 36 -3.59 -11.42 -2.47
CA LYS A 36 -4.12 -12.17 -1.32
C LYS A 36 -4.48 -11.21 -0.18
N SER A 37 -3.69 -10.16 0.01
CA SER A 37 -3.96 -9.10 0.99
C SER A 37 -5.36 -8.48 0.82
N ALA A 38 -5.78 -8.19 -0.41
CA ALA A 38 -7.11 -7.63 -0.69
C ALA A 38 -8.24 -8.60 -0.32
N LEU A 39 -8.09 -9.90 -0.58
CA LEU A 39 -9.09 -10.89 -0.17
C LEU A 39 -9.23 -10.91 1.35
N ILE A 40 -8.10 -10.95 2.06
CA ILE A 40 -8.08 -10.97 3.52
C ILE A 40 -8.71 -9.69 4.10
N PHE A 41 -8.37 -8.52 3.57
CA PHE A 41 -8.97 -7.25 4.00
C PHE A 41 -10.48 -7.21 3.76
N SER A 42 -10.97 -7.75 2.64
CA SER A 42 -12.40 -7.84 2.38
C SER A 42 -13.13 -8.68 3.43
N VAL A 43 -12.59 -9.86 3.76
CA VAL A 43 -13.15 -10.74 4.80
C VAL A 43 -13.06 -10.09 6.18
N ALA A 44 -12.03 -9.29 6.44
CA ALA A 44 -11.93 -8.50 7.66
C ALA A 44 -13.10 -7.51 7.77
N TRP A 45 -13.33 -6.68 6.75
CA TRP A 45 -14.47 -5.74 6.75
C TRP A 45 -15.83 -6.43 6.87
N LEU A 46 -15.99 -7.60 6.26
CA LEU A 46 -17.19 -8.41 6.47
C LEU A 46 -17.32 -8.89 7.92
N SER A 47 -16.20 -9.21 8.58
CA SER A 47 -16.20 -9.57 10.00
C SER A 47 -16.60 -8.37 10.89
N ASP A 48 -16.16 -7.16 10.57
CA ASP A 48 -16.58 -5.96 11.31
C ASP A 48 -18.08 -5.68 11.13
N PHE A 49 -18.59 -5.80 9.89
CA PHE A 49 -20.04 -5.76 9.62
C PHE A 49 -20.81 -6.76 10.50
N LEU A 50 -20.35 -8.02 10.57
CA LEU A 50 -20.98 -9.06 11.39
C LEU A 50 -20.85 -8.78 12.90
N THR A 51 -19.82 -8.07 13.33
CA THR A 51 -19.64 -7.61 14.71
C THR A 51 -20.77 -6.68 15.13
N ILE A 52 -21.02 -5.63 14.33
CA ILE A 52 -22.07 -4.64 14.60
C ILE A 52 -23.46 -5.26 14.44
N LEU A 53 -23.65 -6.12 13.43
CA LEU A 53 -24.91 -6.83 13.23
C LEU A 53 -25.25 -7.73 14.44
N SER A 54 -24.29 -8.50 14.93
CA SER A 54 -24.47 -9.38 16.10
C SER A 54 -24.76 -8.58 17.38
N ALA A 55 -24.13 -7.41 17.55
CA ALA A 55 -24.45 -6.51 18.64
C ALA A 55 -25.90 -6.02 18.58
N GLY A 56 -26.41 -5.69 17.39
CA GLY A 56 -27.80 -5.28 17.18
C GLY A 56 -28.84 -6.34 17.61
N PHE A 57 -28.47 -7.64 17.53
CA PHE A 57 -29.29 -8.75 18.00
C PHE A 57 -29.00 -9.19 19.45
N ASN A 58 -28.13 -8.48 20.17
CA ASN A 58 -27.66 -8.82 21.52
C ASN A 58 -26.98 -10.19 21.64
N ILE A 59 -26.31 -10.67 20.58
CA ILE A 59 -25.56 -11.94 20.58
C ILE A 59 -24.08 -11.63 20.84
N TYR A 60 -23.71 -11.50 22.11
CA TYR A 60 -22.40 -11.00 22.52
C TYR A 60 -21.26 -11.98 22.24
N GLU A 61 -21.50 -13.29 22.16
CA GLU A 61 -20.50 -14.28 21.78
C GLU A 61 -20.09 -14.13 20.31
N LEU A 62 -21.06 -13.99 19.41
CA LEU A 62 -20.79 -13.74 17.99
C LEU A 62 -20.12 -12.39 17.77
N ASN A 63 -20.60 -11.34 18.46
CA ASN A 63 -19.95 -10.03 18.45
C ASN A 63 -18.46 -10.14 18.86
N SER A 64 -18.19 -10.84 19.97
CA SER A 64 -16.84 -11.01 20.50
C SER A 64 -15.94 -11.84 19.58
N PHE A 65 -16.50 -12.87 18.93
CA PHE A 65 -15.77 -13.65 17.94
C PHE A 65 -15.40 -12.80 16.72
N PHE A 66 -16.36 -12.08 16.15
CA PHE A 66 -16.15 -11.33 14.92
C PHE A 66 -15.24 -10.11 15.11
N ILE A 67 -15.26 -9.43 16.27
CA ILE A 67 -14.33 -8.32 16.52
C ILE A 67 -12.88 -8.82 16.66
N ALA A 68 -12.68 -9.96 17.33
CA ALA A 68 -11.36 -10.59 17.43
C ALA A 68 -10.88 -11.07 16.05
N LEU A 69 -11.79 -11.65 15.25
CA LEU A 69 -11.51 -12.07 13.88
C LEU A 69 -11.16 -10.87 12.98
N PHE A 70 -11.86 -9.75 13.09
CA PHE A 70 -11.56 -8.51 12.37
C PHE A 70 -10.14 -8.04 12.67
N GLY A 71 -9.78 -7.91 13.96
CA GLY A 71 -8.44 -7.52 14.36
C GLY A 71 -7.37 -8.46 13.79
N ALA A 72 -7.56 -9.77 13.94
CA ALA A 72 -6.64 -10.78 13.43
C ALA A 72 -6.47 -10.73 11.90
N LEU A 73 -7.58 -10.62 11.15
CA LEU A 73 -7.56 -10.56 9.68
C LEU A 73 -6.94 -9.26 9.17
N ILE A 74 -7.19 -8.11 9.80
CA ILE A 74 -6.52 -6.86 9.42
C ILE A 74 -5.01 -7.00 9.62
N THR A 75 -4.55 -7.48 10.77
CA THR A 75 -3.12 -7.67 11.01
C THR A 75 -2.52 -8.67 10.02
N TYR A 76 -3.16 -9.84 9.83
CA TYR A 76 -2.69 -10.85 8.89
C TYR A 76 -2.67 -10.32 7.44
N GLY A 77 -3.69 -9.59 7.03
CA GLY A 77 -3.76 -8.95 5.72
C GLY A 77 -2.62 -7.97 5.51
N ILE A 78 -2.21 -7.20 6.53
CA ILE A 78 -1.06 -6.29 6.46
C ILE A 78 0.25 -7.07 6.39
N LEU A 79 0.39 -8.19 7.11
CA LEU A 79 1.58 -9.04 7.02
C LEU A 79 1.75 -9.61 5.61
N VAL A 80 0.67 -10.12 5.02
CA VAL A 80 0.64 -10.59 3.62
C VAL A 80 0.90 -9.42 2.66
N PHE A 81 0.37 -8.24 2.94
CA PHE A 81 0.62 -7.06 2.10
C PHE A 81 2.09 -6.62 2.13
N LEU A 82 2.75 -6.66 3.30
CA LEU A 82 4.19 -6.42 3.42
C LEU A 82 4.98 -7.44 2.60
N GLU A 83 4.63 -8.72 2.67
CA GLU A 83 5.26 -9.77 1.88
C GLU A 83 5.11 -9.52 0.36
N GLU A 84 3.90 -9.17 -0.09
CA GLU A 84 3.63 -8.81 -1.49
C GLU A 84 4.46 -7.59 -1.95
N GLU A 85 4.69 -6.63 -1.06
CA GLU A 85 5.53 -5.44 -1.32
C GLU A 85 7.03 -5.68 -1.06
N LYS A 86 7.41 -6.89 -0.66
CA LYS A 86 8.79 -7.28 -0.30
C LYS A 86 9.38 -6.42 0.81
N GLU A 87 8.52 -5.90 1.68
CA GLU A 87 8.89 -5.17 2.89
C GLU A 87 8.95 -6.13 4.08
N SER A 88 9.75 -5.77 5.09
CA SER A 88 9.97 -6.62 6.26
C SER A 88 9.56 -5.93 7.54
N ILE A 89 9.33 -6.74 8.58
CA ILE A 89 9.12 -6.25 9.93
C ILE A 89 10.47 -6.18 10.63
N THR A 90 10.73 -5.07 11.31
CA THR A 90 11.97 -4.90 12.05
C THR A 90 11.90 -5.68 13.38
N LEU A 91 13.05 -6.21 13.83
CA LEU A 91 13.16 -6.81 15.16
C LEU A 91 12.73 -5.85 16.28
N ARG A 92 12.94 -4.54 16.08
CA ARG A 92 12.49 -3.48 17.00
C ARG A 92 10.97 -3.44 17.14
N GLN A 93 10.22 -3.65 16.06
CA GLN A 93 8.76 -3.74 16.10
C GLN A 93 8.31 -5.01 16.81
N MET A 94 8.96 -6.14 16.55
CA MET A 94 8.65 -7.42 17.21
C MET A 94 8.93 -7.40 18.72
N ARG A 95 10.04 -6.77 19.15
CA ARG A 95 10.38 -6.63 20.58
C ARG A 95 9.29 -5.90 21.37
N LYS A 96 8.54 -4.99 20.75
CA LYS A 96 7.42 -4.31 21.43
C LYS A 96 6.29 -5.28 21.79
N ALA A 97 6.14 -6.42 21.12
CA ALA A 97 5.13 -7.41 21.47
C ALA A 97 5.38 -8.09 22.82
N ALA A 98 6.62 -8.06 23.33
CA ALA A 98 6.95 -8.64 24.64
C ALA A 98 6.25 -7.95 25.82
N ILE A 99 5.77 -6.71 25.63
CA ILE A 99 5.01 -5.98 26.66
C ILE A 99 3.54 -6.42 26.74
N LEU A 100 3.05 -7.20 25.77
CA LEU A 100 1.64 -7.59 25.70
C LEU A 100 1.20 -8.49 26.85
N PRO A 101 1.90 -9.58 27.21
CA PRO A 101 1.46 -10.44 28.30
C PRO A 101 1.28 -9.69 29.63
N PRO A 102 2.24 -8.86 30.12
CA PRO A 102 2.01 -8.12 31.35
C PRO A 102 0.91 -7.06 31.21
N LEU A 103 0.77 -6.40 30.05
CA LEU A 103 -0.35 -5.48 29.81
C LEU A 103 -1.71 -6.18 29.85
N PHE A 104 -1.81 -7.41 29.33
CA PHE A 104 -3.04 -8.18 29.39
C PHE A 104 -3.42 -8.53 30.83
N VAL A 105 -2.44 -8.93 31.65
CA VAL A 105 -2.69 -9.18 33.09
C VAL A 105 -3.17 -7.92 33.79
N VAL A 106 -2.52 -6.78 33.56
CA VAL A 106 -2.95 -5.48 34.10
C VAL A 106 -4.38 -5.15 33.66
N TYR A 107 -4.69 -5.35 32.38
CA TYR A 107 -6.03 -5.12 31.82
C TYR A 107 -7.10 -5.97 32.51
N LEU A 108 -6.85 -7.27 32.72
CA LEU A 108 -7.77 -8.15 33.44
C LEU A 108 -7.94 -7.76 34.91
N VAL A 109 -6.87 -7.34 35.59
CA VAL A 109 -6.94 -6.86 36.98
C VAL A 109 -7.81 -5.61 37.09
N LEU A 110 -7.66 -4.67 36.15
CA LEU A 110 -8.48 -3.47 36.09
C LEU A 110 -9.95 -3.80 35.82
N LEU A 111 -10.23 -4.70 34.87
CA LEU A 111 -11.60 -5.15 34.60
C LEU A 111 -12.23 -5.83 35.82
N ARG A 112 -11.47 -6.68 36.51
CA ARG A 112 -11.91 -7.30 37.76
C ARG A 112 -12.28 -6.26 38.81
N TRP A 113 -11.45 -5.23 38.98
CA TRP A 113 -11.67 -4.19 39.97
C TRP A 113 -12.89 -3.32 39.66
N TYR A 114 -13.13 -3.03 38.38
CA TYR A 114 -14.24 -2.19 37.94
C TYR A 114 -15.57 -2.94 37.82
N GLY A 115 -15.59 -4.07 37.10
CA GLY A 115 -16.82 -4.78 36.69
C GLY A 115 -17.02 -6.15 37.35
N GLY A 116 -16.10 -6.61 38.20
CA GLY A 116 -16.07 -7.96 38.75
C GLY A 116 -15.58 -9.01 37.74
N ILE A 117 -15.57 -10.29 38.15
CA ILE A 117 -15.30 -11.42 37.23
C ILE A 117 -16.64 -12.10 36.94
N ASN A 118 -17.10 -11.99 35.70
CA ASN A 118 -18.26 -12.71 35.15
C ASN A 118 -18.00 -13.09 33.68
N ASP A 119 -18.85 -13.94 33.12
CA ASP A 119 -18.72 -14.44 31.74
C ASP A 119 -18.59 -13.32 30.72
N TRP A 120 -19.37 -12.24 30.89
CA TRP A 120 -19.31 -11.07 30.01
C TRP A 120 -17.94 -10.39 30.05
N THR A 121 -17.41 -10.12 31.24
CA THR A 121 -16.08 -9.48 31.38
C THR A 121 -14.97 -10.33 30.80
N PHE A 122 -15.10 -11.66 30.82
CA PHE A 122 -14.12 -12.56 30.24
C PHE A 122 -14.23 -12.64 28.71
N ILE A 123 -15.44 -12.89 28.19
CA ILE A 123 -15.70 -13.06 26.75
C ILE A 123 -15.52 -11.73 26.02
N VAL A 124 -16.21 -10.68 26.46
CA VAL A 124 -16.16 -9.36 25.82
C VAL A 124 -14.84 -8.68 26.13
N GLY A 125 -14.42 -8.65 27.40
CA GLY A 125 -13.14 -8.03 27.79
C GLY A 125 -11.93 -8.65 27.09
N GLY A 126 -11.84 -9.97 27.09
CA GLY A 126 -10.75 -10.70 26.43
C GLY A 126 -10.70 -10.45 24.92
N SER A 127 -11.83 -10.62 24.23
CA SER A 127 -11.89 -10.47 22.77
C SER A 127 -11.63 -9.04 22.31
N TRP A 128 -12.16 -8.05 23.00
CA TRP A 128 -11.93 -6.64 22.66
C TRP A 128 -10.49 -6.21 22.94
N PHE A 129 -9.86 -6.70 24.02
CA PHE A 129 -8.43 -6.50 24.25
C PHE A 129 -7.57 -7.12 23.14
N ILE A 130 -7.87 -8.37 22.75
CA ILE A 130 -7.14 -9.06 21.68
C ILE A 130 -7.29 -8.26 20.37
N ALA A 131 -8.52 -7.91 19.98
CA ALA A 131 -8.76 -7.08 18.80
C ALA A 131 -7.99 -5.76 18.84
N ALA A 132 -8.03 -5.06 19.98
CA ALA A 132 -7.29 -3.81 20.20
C ALA A 132 -5.79 -3.96 19.94
N VAL A 133 -5.18 -4.99 20.53
CA VAL A 133 -3.76 -5.30 20.37
C VAL A 133 -3.43 -5.58 18.90
N PHE A 134 -4.18 -6.45 18.25
CA PHE A 134 -3.95 -6.80 16.85
C PHE A 134 -4.06 -5.57 15.94
N LEU A 135 -5.04 -4.69 16.16
CA LEU A 135 -5.20 -3.45 15.39
C LEU A 135 -4.10 -2.41 15.65
N ILE A 136 -3.60 -2.31 16.89
CA ILE A 136 -2.41 -1.49 17.18
C ILE A 136 -1.18 -2.03 16.43
N PHE A 137 -0.97 -3.35 16.41
CA PHE A 137 0.12 -3.95 15.65
C PHE A 137 -0.06 -3.79 14.14
N ALA A 138 -1.28 -3.94 13.64
CA ALA A 138 -1.63 -3.66 12.25
C ALA A 138 -1.19 -2.25 11.86
N GLY A 139 -1.53 -1.24 12.67
CA GLY A 139 -1.03 0.12 12.50
C GLY A 139 0.50 0.19 12.45
N ILE A 140 1.18 -0.34 13.48
CA ILE A 140 2.65 -0.31 13.58
C ILE A 140 3.34 -0.94 12.35
N PHE A 141 2.79 -2.02 11.80
CA PHE A 141 3.30 -2.69 10.60
C PHE A 141 2.98 -1.89 9.34
N MET A 142 1.80 -1.29 9.26
CA MET A 142 1.40 -0.42 8.13
C MET A 142 2.37 0.75 7.92
N LYS A 143 3.04 1.22 8.98
CA LYS A 143 4.06 2.27 8.90
C LYS A 143 5.19 1.92 7.92
N ASN A 144 5.53 0.64 7.75
CA ASN A 144 6.61 0.22 6.83
C ASN A 144 6.23 0.47 5.35
N LEU A 145 4.93 0.56 5.06
CA LEU A 145 4.40 0.86 3.72
C LEU A 145 4.25 2.37 3.46
N ALA A 146 4.59 3.23 4.42
CA ALA A 146 4.44 4.68 4.30
C ALA A 146 5.39 5.31 3.28
N SER A 147 6.53 4.68 2.98
CA SER A 147 7.43 5.11 1.89
C SER A 147 6.87 4.75 0.50
N ILE A 148 5.97 3.77 0.43
CA ILE A 148 5.46 3.17 -0.81
C ILE A 148 4.11 3.77 -1.20
N TYR A 149 3.19 3.86 -0.25
CA TYR A 149 1.81 4.31 -0.43
C TYR A 149 1.53 5.66 0.25
N GLU A 150 2.58 6.35 0.69
CA GLU A 150 2.59 7.72 1.22
C GLU A 150 1.43 8.02 2.20
N LYS A 151 0.47 8.84 1.75
CA LYS A 151 -0.64 9.31 2.56
C LYS A 151 -1.53 8.16 3.00
N SER A 152 -1.91 7.23 2.13
CA SER A 152 -2.86 6.16 2.48
C SER A 152 -2.31 5.26 3.58
N ALA A 153 -1.04 4.84 3.47
CA ALA A 153 -0.40 4.04 4.51
C ALA A 153 -0.21 4.80 5.83
N LYS A 154 0.11 6.11 5.79
CA LYS A 154 0.20 6.94 7.01
C LYS A 154 -1.16 7.07 7.71
N HIS A 155 -2.24 7.34 6.98
CA HIS A 155 -3.57 7.44 7.56
C HIS A 155 -4.05 6.10 8.14
N LEU A 156 -3.78 4.98 7.46
CA LEU A 156 -4.10 3.65 8.00
C LEU A 156 -3.24 3.28 9.22
N TYR A 157 -1.96 3.70 9.27
CA TYR A 157 -1.13 3.57 10.47
C TYR A 157 -1.78 4.25 11.68
N TYR A 158 -2.12 5.54 11.57
CA TYR A 158 -2.77 6.26 12.66
C TYR A 158 -4.16 5.73 12.94
N GLY A 159 -4.96 5.45 11.90
CA GLY A 159 -6.32 4.96 12.01
C GLY A 159 -6.41 3.64 12.76
N PHE A 160 -5.63 2.62 12.39
CA PHE A 160 -5.68 1.32 13.07
C PHE A 160 -5.14 1.41 14.50
N THR A 161 -4.11 2.23 14.73
CA THR A 161 -3.58 2.46 16.08
C THR A 161 -4.63 3.11 16.98
N LEU A 162 -5.30 4.17 16.51
CA LEU A 162 -6.33 4.88 17.26
C LEU A 162 -7.58 4.03 17.44
N PHE A 163 -7.98 3.27 16.42
CA PHE A 163 -9.13 2.36 16.52
C PHE A 163 -8.86 1.23 17.53
N GLY A 164 -7.67 0.61 17.51
CA GLY A 164 -7.31 -0.37 18.53
C GLY A 164 -7.33 0.21 19.94
N LEU A 165 -6.79 1.42 20.15
CA LEU A 165 -6.88 2.11 21.45
C LEU A 165 -8.33 2.42 21.87
N HIS A 166 -9.19 2.78 20.90
CA HIS A 166 -10.60 3.06 21.12
C HIS A 166 -11.41 1.83 21.57
N LEU A 167 -10.99 0.61 21.25
CA LEU A 167 -11.67 -0.62 21.70
C LEU A 167 -11.45 -0.93 23.19
N LEU A 168 -10.31 -0.50 23.77
CA LEU A 168 -9.94 -0.86 25.15
C LEU A 168 -10.93 -0.41 26.24
N PRO A 169 -11.53 0.80 26.17
CA PRO A 169 -12.49 1.27 27.18
C PRO A 169 -13.86 0.59 27.11
N TYR A 170 -14.21 -0.07 26.01
CA TYR A 170 -15.55 -0.61 25.81
C TYR A 170 -15.97 -1.62 26.91
N PRO A 171 -15.15 -2.61 27.28
CA PRO A 171 -15.51 -3.56 28.33
C PRO A 171 -15.61 -2.94 29.74
N PHE A 172 -15.13 -1.72 29.94
CA PHE A 172 -15.39 -0.96 31.17
C PHE A 172 -16.74 -0.25 31.08
N PHE A 173 -16.95 0.53 30.03
CA PHE A 173 -18.02 1.52 30.03
C PHE A 173 -19.26 1.12 29.22
N ALA A 174 -19.28 -0.04 28.55
CA ALA A 174 -20.39 -0.46 27.70
C ALA A 174 -21.76 -0.54 28.42
N ARG A 175 -21.76 -0.72 29.74
CA ARG A 175 -22.98 -0.75 30.56
C ARG A 175 -23.43 0.64 31.02
N GLU A 176 -22.59 1.65 30.85
CA GLU A 176 -22.85 3.02 31.24
C GLU A 176 -23.57 3.78 30.12
N GLN A 177 -24.73 4.35 30.44
CA GLN A 177 -25.57 5.04 29.44
C GLN A 177 -24.87 6.22 28.76
N TRP A 178 -23.94 6.88 29.45
CA TRP A 178 -23.21 8.03 28.92
C TRP A 178 -22.15 7.63 27.87
N TYR A 179 -21.64 6.40 27.93
CA TYR A 179 -20.54 5.98 27.08
C TYR A 179 -21.01 5.53 25.70
N ALA A 180 -22.17 4.88 25.62
CA ALA A 180 -22.73 4.38 24.36
C ALA A 180 -22.70 5.42 23.20
N PRO A 181 -23.20 6.66 23.35
CA PRO A 181 -23.15 7.64 22.27
C PRO A 181 -21.70 8.06 21.94
N ILE A 182 -20.86 8.33 22.95
CA ILE A 182 -19.48 8.77 22.73
C ILE A 182 -18.65 7.69 22.03
N GLY A 183 -18.78 6.45 22.50
CA GLY A 183 -18.10 5.29 21.95
C GLY A 183 -18.50 5.06 20.49
N LEU A 184 -19.80 5.10 20.20
CA LEU A 184 -20.31 4.89 18.85
C LEU A 184 -19.89 6.01 17.89
N THR A 185 -19.96 7.28 18.30
CA THR A 185 -19.52 8.40 17.45
C THR A 185 -18.01 8.34 17.18
N ALA A 186 -17.19 8.03 18.19
CA ALA A 186 -15.74 7.86 18.01
C ALA A 186 -15.43 6.69 17.06
N SER A 187 -16.12 5.55 17.21
CA SER A 187 -16.02 4.41 16.30
C SER A 187 -16.39 4.82 14.88
N THR A 188 -17.52 5.51 14.69
CA THR A 188 -18.03 5.95 13.38
C THR A 188 -17.01 6.84 12.66
N ILE A 189 -16.42 7.82 13.34
CA ILE A 189 -15.39 8.70 12.75
C ILE A 189 -14.18 7.88 12.28
N LEU A 190 -13.73 6.93 13.10
CA LEU A 190 -12.58 6.10 12.77
C LEU A 190 -12.89 5.10 11.65
N ILE A 191 -14.09 4.51 11.61
CA ILE A 191 -14.55 3.62 10.53
C ILE A 191 -14.63 4.40 9.21
N ILE A 192 -15.16 5.62 9.20
CA ILE A 192 -15.15 6.48 8.01
C ILE A 192 -13.70 6.70 7.53
N LEU A 193 -12.78 7.05 8.43
CA LEU A 193 -11.37 7.24 8.07
C LEU A 193 -10.75 5.95 7.51
N LEU A 194 -10.95 4.82 8.18
CA LEU A 194 -10.34 3.54 7.82
C LEU A 194 -10.89 2.99 6.51
N THR A 195 -12.22 2.92 6.36
CA THR A 195 -12.87 2.40 5.15
C THR A 195 -12.53 3.26 3.93
N THR A 196 -12.65 4.59 4.03
CA THR A 196 -12.33 5.50 2.92
C THR A 196 -10.85 5.42 2.53
N THR A 197 -9.94 5.35 3.50
CA THR A 197 -8.50 5.25 3.23
C THR A 197 -8.13 3.88 2.68
N MET A 198 -8.74 2.79 3.17
CA MET A 198 -8.53 1.45 2.63
C MET A 198 -9.01 1.35 1.19
N ILE A 199 -10.21 1.86 0.88
CA ILE A 199 -10.72 1.91 -0.49
C ILE A 199 -9.78 2.72 -1.39
N ARG A 200 -9.29 3.87 -0.93
CA ARG A 200 -8.29 4.68 -1.67
C ARG A 200 -6.98 3.93 -1.89
N LEU A 201 -6.51 3.17 -0.90
CA LEU A 201 -5.30 2.36 -1.01
C LEU A 201 -5.46 1.29 -2.09
N VAL A 202 -6.50 0.46 -2.00
CA VAL A 202 -6.71 -0.68 -2.92
C VAL A 202 -7.12 -0.24 -4.32
N SER A 203 -7.63 0.98 -4.47
CA SER A 203 -7.96 1.59 -5.76
C SER A 203 -6.81 2.43 -6.33
N SER A 204 -5.68 2.55 -5.61
CA SER A 204 -4.55 3.34 -6.09
C SER A 204 -3.91 2.67 -7.31
N PRO A 205 -3.42 3.44 -8.30
CA PRO A 205 -2.74 2.87 -9.45
C PRO A 205 -1.61 1.93 -9.02
N ARG A 206 -0.82 2.27 -8.02
CA ARG A 206 0.26 1.38 -7.54
C ARG A 206 -0.26 0.00 -7.08
N PHE A 207 -1.43 -0.05 -6.45
CA PHE A 207 -2.03 -1.30 -5.99
C PHE A 207 -2.61 -2.14 -7.15
N THR A 208 -3.15 -1.48 -8.20
CA THR A 208 -3.86 -2.15 -9.31
C THR A 208 -2.98 -2.41 -10.55
N LYS A 209 -2.08 -1.48 -10.85
CA LYS A 209 -1.37 -1.33 -12.13
C LYS A 209 -0.61 -2.59 -12.51
N LEU A 210 0.11 -3.21 -11.59
CA LEU A 210 0.94 -4.39 -11.89
C LEU A 210 0.14 -5.60 -12.41
N TYR A 211 -1.14 -5.74 -12.03
CA TYR A 211 -1.98 -6.86 -12.48
C TYR A 211 -2.87 -6.50 -13.68
N GLU A 212 -3.29 -5.24 -13.79
CA GLU A 212 -3.96 -4.73 -15.01
C GLU A 212 -3.00 -4.83 -16.22
N ILE A 213 -1.72 -4.56 -15.98
CA ILE A 213 -0.61 -4.80 -16.91
C ILE A 213 -0.54 -6.29 -17.32
N ALA A 214 -0.48 -7.22 -16.36
CA ALA A 214 -0.41 -8.66 -16.64
C ALA A 214 -1.58 -9.17 -17.49
N LYS A 215 -2.80 -8.73 -17.14
CA LYS A 215 -4.03 -9.16 -17.81
C LYS A 215 -4.21 -8.57 -19.21
N GLU A 216 -3.73 -7.34 -19.45
CA GLU A 216 -3.84 -6.69 -20.77
C GLU A 216 -2.72 -7.10 -21.75
N THR A 217 -1.58 -7.57 -21.23
CA THR A 217 -0.45 -8.04 -22.05
C THR A 217 -0.54 -9.54 -22.38
N GLU A 218 -1.49 -10.25 -21.75
CA GLU A 218 -1.82 -11.64 -22.06
C GLU A 218 -2.25 -11.76 -23.53
N GLY A 219 -1.34 -12.26 -24.39
CA GLY A 219 -1.56 -12.44 -25.83
C GLY A 219 -1.02 -11.33 -26.74
N LYS A 220 -0.53 -10.20 -26.23
CA LYS A 220 0.14 -9.17 -27.05
C LYS A 220 1.65 -9.40 -27.07
N LYS A 221 2.16 -10.03 -28.13
CA LYS A 221 3.60 -10.09 -28.39
C LYS A 221 4.09 -8.69 -28.77
N ILE A 222 4.77 -8.04 -27.85
CA ILE A 222 5.49 -6.80 -28.12
C ILE A 222 6.82 -7.20 -28.74
N ASP A 223 7.05 -6.79 -29.99
CA ASP A 223 8.28 -7.08 -30.72
C ASP A 223 9.39 -6.10 -30.30
N ILE A 224 9.82 -6.21 -29.05
CA ILE A 224 11.01 -5.51 -28.53
C ILE A 224 11.92 -6.56 -27.93
N LYS A 225 13.15 -6.63 -28.45
CA LYS A 225 14.16 -7.55 -27.95
C LYS A 225 14.63 -7.11 -26.56
N PRO A 226 14.74 -8.04 -25.60
CA PRO A 226 15.34 -7.74 -24.31
C PRO A 226 16.76 -7.18 -24.44
N GLY A 227 17.12 -6.26 -23.54
CA GLY A 227 18.43 -5.60 -23.53
C GLY A 227 18.33 -4.08 -23.45
N VAL A 228 19.32 -3.38 -23.99
CA VAL A 228 19.38 -1.92 -24.01
C VAL A 228 19.18 -1.41 -25.43
N LEU A 229 18.26 -0.47 -25.58
CA LEU A 229 18.00 0.26 -26.81
C LEU A 229 18.35 1.74 -26.56
N ILE A 230 19.43 2.20 -27.18
CA ILE A 230 19.80 3.62 -27.17
C ILE A 230 19.14 4.27 -28.38
N VAL A 231 18.31 5.29 -28.15
CA VAL A 231 17.54 5.97 -29.19
C VAL A 231 17.74 7.48 -29.12
N ASN A 232 17.62 8.16 -30.26
CA ASN A 232 17.53 9.62 -30.29
C ASN A 232 16.07 10.11 -30.04
N GLN A 233 15.86 11.42 -29.91
CA GLN A 233 14.56 11.98 -29.60
C GLN A 233 13.50 11.67 -30.68
N LYS A 234 13.91 11.57 -31.94
CA LYS A 234 13.00 11.28 -33.05
C LYS A 234 12.51 9.84 -32.98
N GLU A 235 13.43 8.89 -32.83
CA GLU A 235 13.14 7.46 -32.65
C GLU A 235 12.29 7.22 -31.40
N TYR A 236 12.58 7.91 -30.31
CA TYR A 236 11.79 7.82 -29.09
C TYR A 236 10.34 8.26 -29.29
N ARG A 237 10.07 9.32 -30.05
CA ARG A 237 8.69 9.75 -30.36
C ARG A 237 7.90 8.65 -31.10
N GLU A 238 8.53 8.00 -32.07
CA GLU A 238 7.92 6.89 -32.81
C GLU A 238 7.68 5.67 -31.91
N LEU A 239 8.64 5.36 -31.02
CA LEU A 239 8.55 4.25 -30.08
C LEU A 239 7.49 4.50 -29.00
N LYS A 240 7.36 5.74 -28.53
CA LYS A 240 6.37 6.17 -27.54
C LYS A 240 4.95 5.90 -28.04
N GLU A 241 4.66 6.16 -29.30
CA GLU A 241 3.35 5.84 -29.91
C GLU A 241 3.08 4.34 -29.97
N LYS A 242 4.10 3.53 -30.31
CA LYS A 242 3.97 2.05 -30.31
C LYS A 242 3.77 1.48 -28.90
N LEU A 243 4.35 2.15 -27.90
CA LEU A 243 4.34 1.74 -26.49
C LEU A 243 3.22 2.38 -25.66
N LYS A 244 2.35 3.22 -26.24
CA LYS A 244 1.32 3.95 -25.48
C LYS A 244 0.37 3.02 -24.71
N ASP A 245 0.06 1.88 -25.30
CA ASP A 245 -0.82 0.86 -24.72
C ASP A 245 -0.05 -0.21 -23.95
N THR A 246 1.27 -0.06 -23.89
CA THR A 246 2.20 -0.96 -23.22
C THR A 246 2.61 -0.37 -21.88
N PRO A 247 2.63 -1.18 -20.83
CA PRO A 247 3.14 -0.75 -19.54
C PRO A 247 4.64 -0.48 -19.57
N ALA A 248 5.04 0.66 -19.02
CA ALA A 248 6.43 1.04 -18.87
C ALA A 248 6.64 1.81 -17.57
N LEU A 249 7.86 1.73 -17.02
CA LEU A 249 8.34 2.66 -16.00
C LEU A 249 9.23 3.71 -16.67
N ALA A 250 8.86 4.98 -16.56
CA ALA A 250 9.52 6.08 -17.25
C ALA A 250 10.08 7.13 -16.29
N PHE A 251 11.33 7.51 -16.48
CA PHE A 251 11.97 8.65 -15.82
C PHE A 251 12.07 9.77 -16.84
N LEU A 252 11.27 10.82 -16.64
CA LEU A 252 11.00 11.83 -17.66
C LEU A 252 11.35 13.22 -17.15
N ARG A 253 11.87 14.07 -18.06
CA ARG A 253 11.96 15.51 -17.82
C ARG A 253 10.74 16.29 -18.32
N ASP A 254 10.03 15.78 -19.32
CA ASP A 254 8.76 16.36 -19.80
C ASP A 254 7.61 15.40 -19.49
N ILE A 255 6.64 15.89 -18.71
CA ILE A 255 5.46 15.14 -18.28
C ILE A 255 4.15 15.66 -18.89
N SER A 256 4.24 16.57 -19.87
CA SER A 256 3.06 17.19 -20.51
C SER A 256 2.18 16.17 -21.25
N ASN A 257 2.78 15.10 -21.78
CA ASN A 257 2.09 14.09 -22.56
C ASN A 257 2.64 12.69 -22.24
N VAL A 258 2.28 12.13 -21.08
CA VAL A 258 2.69 10.77 -20.69
C VAL A 258 1.53 9.80 -20.95
N PRO A 259 1.76 8.65 -21.62
CA PRO A 259 0.72 7.65 -21.79
C PRO A 259 0.14 7.19 -20.44
N GLU A 260 -1.19 7.06 -20.36
CA GLU A 260 -1.89 6.76 -19.10
C GLU A 260 -1.39 5.47 -18.41
N LYS A 261 -0.99 4.49 -19.22
CA LYS A 261 -0.52 3.18 -18.73
C LYS A 261 0.89 3.21 -18.16
N TRP A 262 1.66 4.27 -18.39
CA TRP A 262 3.03 4.35 -17.91
C TRP A 262 3.08 4.77 -16.45
N GLU A 263 3.85 4.06 -15.64
CA GLU A 263 4.30 4.59 -14.36
C GLU A 263 5.43 5.55 -14.68
N TYR A 264 5.34 6.80 -14.24
CA TYR A 264 6.36 7.78 -14.54
C TYR A 264 6.81 8.53 -13.31
N PHE A 265 8.06 8.97 -13.33
CA PHE A 265 8.64 9.87 -12.33
C PHE A 265 9.21 11.10 -13.03
N PHE A 266 8.77 12.27 -12.59
CA PHE A 266 9.34 13.54 -13.03
C PHE A 266 10.70 13.75 -12.36
N VAL A 267 11.76 13.81 -13.18
CA VAL A 267 13.12 14.00 -12.68
C VAL A 267 13.39 15.50 -12.52
N THR A 268 13.50 15.97 -11.28
CA THR A 268 13.59 17.40 -10.96
C THR A 268 14.28 17.67 -9.62
N THR A 269 14.96 18.80 -9.51
CA THR A 269 15.50 19.30 -8.23
C THR A 269 14.45 20.02 -7.38
N ALA A 270 13.34 20.47 -7.98
CA ALA A 270 12.27 21.18 -7.29
C ALA A 270 11.29 20.21 -6.61
N LEU A 271 11.81 19.39 -5.68
CA LEU A 271 11.00 18.50 -4.85
C LEU A 271 10.28 19.35 -3.80
N LYS A 272 9.10 19.90 -4.13
CA LYS A 272 8.20 20.44 -3.11
C LYS A 272 7.61 19.29 -2.31
N ASP A 273 7.43 19.48 -1.01
CA ASP A 273 6.64 18.56 -0.18
C ASP A 273 5.26 18.35 -0.82
N GLY A 274 5.03 17.13 -1.33
CA GLY A 274 3.77 16.76 -1.99
C GLY A 274 3.79 16.72 -3.53
N ALA A 275 4.93 16.91 -4.20
CA ALA A 275 5.06 16.59 -5.63
C ALA A 275 4.92 15.06 -5.81
N GLN A 276 3.72 14.60 -6.17
CA GLN A 276 3.48 13.19 -6.49
C GLN A 276 4.37 12.77 -7.67
N ASN A 277 4.96 11.59 -7.56
CA ASN A 277 5.76 10.96 -8.62
C ASN A 277 6.96 11.82 -9.10
N ALA A 278 7.76 12.36 -8.17
CA ALA A 278 9.00 13.07 -8.48
C ALA A 278 10.24 12.42 -7.86
N VAL A 279 11.38 12.52 -8.54
CA VAL A 279 12.70 12.01 -8.10
C VAL A 279 13.78 13.05 -8.38
N SER A 280 14.72 13.20 -7.44
CA SER A 280 15.89 14.06 -7.65
C SER A 280 16.81 13.47 -8.71
N PRO A 281 17.38 14.27 -9.64
CA PRO A 281 18.40 13.76 -10.57
C PRO A 281 19.64 13.21 -9.86
N THR A 282 19.91 13.59 -8.61
CA THR A 282 21.03 13.07 -7.81
C THR A 282 20.69 11.77 -7.06
N ASP A 283 19.42 11.40 -6.97
CA ASP A 283 18.98 10.20 -6.24
C ASP A 283 18.92 8.97 -7.17
N LEU A 284 20.08 8.64 -7.75
CA LEU A 284 20.23 7.48 -8.64
C LEU A 284 19.92 6.17 -7.92
N ALA A 285 20.08 6.12 -6.59
CA ALA A 285 19.73 4.98 -5.76
C ALA A 285 18.22 4.70 -5.79
N LYS A 286 17.38 5.73 -5.62
CA LYS A 286 15.92 5.60 -5.73
C LYS A 286 15.48 5.19 -7.13
N ILE A 287 16.07 5.77 -8.19
CA ILE A 287 15.78 5.36 -9.58
C ILE A 287 16.11 3.87 -9.79
N THR A 288 17.27 3.45 -9.29
CA THR A 288 17.72 2.05 -9.34
C THR A 288 16.75 1.12 -8.62
N GLU A 289 16.32 1.50 -7.43
CA GLU A 289 15.39 0.73 -6.61
C GLU A 289 14.01 0.59 -7.28
N LEU A 290 13.45 1.69 -7.77
CA LEU A 290 12.18 1.71 -8.49
C LEU A 290 12.25 0.82 -9.74
N THR A 291 13.36 0.92 -10.49
CA THR A 291 13.61 0.08 -11.67
C THR A 291 13.66 -1.40 -11.32
N TYR A 292 14.43 -1.77 -10.29
CA TYR A 292 14.54 -3.17 -9.84
C TYR A 292 13.19 -3.72 -9.38
N ARG A 293 12.44 -2.95 -8.58
CA ARG A 293 11.10 -3.33 -8.10
C ARG A 293 10.14 -3.56 -9.28
N TYR A 294 10.14 -2.66 -10.26
CA TYR A 294 9.30 -2.78 -11.45
C TYR A 294 9.66 -4.00 -12.29
N LEU A 295 10.94 -4.17 -12.65
CA LEU A 295 11.40 -5.30 -13.45
C LEU A 295 11.12 -6.65 -12.79
N LYS A 296 11.36 -6.75 -11.48
CA LYS A 296 11.07 -7.98 -10.73
C LYS A 296 9.59 -8.30 -10.76
N THR A 297 8.73 -7.29 -10.62
CA THR A 297 7.28 -7.50 -10.67
C THR A 297 6.80 -7.86 -12.08
N ALA A 298 7.38 -7.24 -13.11
CA ALA A 298 7.10 -7.61 -14.50
C ALA A 298 7.48 -9.08 -14.77
N ALA A 299 8.66 -9.51 -14.30
CA ALA A 299 9.09 -10.91 -14.38
C ALA A 299 8.17 -11.87 -13.61
N ASP A 300 7.77 -11.53 -12.37
CA ASP A 300 6.87 -12.34 -11.53
C ASP A 300 5.47 -12.51 -12.19
N THR A 301 5.07 -11.57 -13.04
CA THR A 301 3.79 -11.57 -13.78
C THR A 301 3.91 -12.01 -15.24
N ASN A 302 5.09 -12.46 -15.66
CA ASN A 302 5.41 -12.84 -17.04
C ASN A 302 5.08 -11.73 -18.07
N THR A 303 5.25 -10.47 -17.68
CA THR A 303 5.10 -9.31 -18.57
C THR A 303 6.45 -8.73 -19.00
N PRO A 304 6.54 -8.12 -20.19
CA PRO A 304 7.76 -7.43 -20.63
C PRO A 304 8.05 -6.22 -19.73
N GLY A 305 9.15 -6.26 -18.98
CA GLY A 305 9.57 -5.12 -18.16
C GLY A 305 10.24 -4.04 -19.00
N ILE A 306 9.53 -2.95 -19.30
CA ILE A 306 10.07 -1.82 -20.09
C ILE A 306 10.41 -0.64 -19.18
N ILE A 307 11.66 -0.20 -19.25
CA ILE A 307 12.20 0.95 -18.54
C ILE A 307 12.56 2.03 -19.54
N ILE A 308 12.20 3.27 -19.27
CA ILE A 308 12.46 4.42 -20.14
C ILE A 308 13.21 5.48 -19.35
N ILE A 309 14.34 5.95 -19.87
CA ILE A 309 15.07 7.10 -19.34
C ILE A 309 15.13 8.16 -20.44
N ASP A 310 14.30 9.20 -20.27
CA ASP A 310 14.21 10.38 -21.16
C ASP A 310 14.62 11.63 -20.38
N CYS A 311 15.86 11.59 -19.89
CA CYS A 311 16.49 12.68 -19.13
C CYS A 311 18.00 12.46 -18.92
N LEU A 312 18.70 11.72 -19.79
CA LEU A 312 20.10 11.35 -19.55
C LEU A 312 21.00 12.58 -19.38
N GLU A 313 20.84 13.57 -20.26
CA GLU A 313 21.58 14.83 -20.24
C GLU A 313 21.35 15.56 -18.91
N TYR A 314 20.11 15.54 -18.41
CA TYR A 314 19.78 16.14 -17.12
C TYR A 314 20.45 15.39 -15.96
N LEU A 315 20.52 14.05 -15.98
CA LEU A 315 21.27 13.30 -14.97
C LEU A 315 22.76 13.65 -14.99
N LEU A 316 23.35 13.84 -16.17
CA LEU A 316 24.76 14.20 -16.36
C LEU A 316 25.08 15.63 -15.93
N VAL A 317 24.09 16.54 -15.92
CA VAL A 317 24.27 17.90 -15.38
C VAL A 317 24.47 17.87 -13.86
N TYR A 318 23.82 16.94 -13.15
CA TYR A 318 23.82 16.89 -11.68
C TYR A 318 24.73 15.82 -11.08
N ASN A 319 25.28 14.92 -11.90
CA ASN A 319 26.14 13.83 -11.44
C ASN A 319 27.36 13.74 -12.35
N ASP A 320 28.47 13.26 -11.80
CA ASP A 320 29.65 12.98 -12.63
C ASP A 320 29.37 11.83 -13.61
N LEU A 321 30.02 11.90 -14.78
CA LEU A 321 29.88 10.91 -15.85
C LEU A 321 30.11 9.49 -15.35
N SER A 322 31.11 9.27 -14.48
CA SER A 322 31.47 7.94 -14.02
C SER A 322 30.36 7.31 -13.16
N THR A 323 29.70 8.11 -12.33
CA THR A 323 28.57 7.70 -11.50
C THR A 323 27.36 7.35 -12.36
N VAL A 324 27.03 8.19 -13.36
CA VAL A 324 25.92 7.89 -14.30
C VAL A 324 26.20 6.62 -15.10
N MET A 325 27.43 6.41 -15.58
CA MET A 325 27.78 5.20 -16.33
C MET A 325 27.67 3.93 -15.48
N LYS A 326 28.12 3.96 -14.22
CA LYS A 326 27.93 2.84 -13.28
C LYS A 326 26.46 2.56 -13.01
N PHE A 327 25.67 3.61 -12.83
CA PHE A 327 24.23 3.52 -12.65
C PHE A 327 23.55 2.86 -13.87
N LEU A 328 23.82 3.32 -15.08
CA LEU A 328 23.25 2.74 -16.31
C LEU A 328 23.68 1.29 -16.52
N THR A 329 24.94 0.94 -16.21
CA THR A 329 25.42 -0.44 -16.27
C THR A 329 24.64 -1.34 -15.31
N LYS A 330 24.37 -0.86 -14.09
CA LYS A 330 23.56 -1.58 -13.11
C LYS A 330 22.12 -1.78 -13.60
N LEU A 331 21.53 -0.79 -14.25
CA LEU A 331 20.20 -0.92 -14.85
C LEU A 331 20.18 -1.94 -15.98
N ARG A 332 21.18 -1.91 -16.87
CA ARG A 332 21.35 -2.93 -17.91
C ARG A 332 21.38 -4.33 -17.31
N ASP A 333 22.18 -4.54 -16.27
CA ASP A 333 22.30 -5.86 -15.64
C ASP A 333 20.96 -6.34 -15.07
N PHE A 334 20.19 -5.45 -14.42
CA PHE A 334 18.84 -5.78 -13.96
C PHE A 334 17.89 -6.11 -15.10
N VAL A 335 17.93 -5.34 -16.18
CA VAL A 335 17.08 -5.55 -17.34
C VAL A 335 17.39 -6.90 -18.01
N LEU A 336 18.66 -7.26 -18.17
CA LEU A 336 19.06 -8.54 -18.74
C LEU A 336 18.63 -9.73 -17.87
N VAL A 337 18.83 -9.66 -16.55
CA VAL A 337 18.43 -10.72 -15.61
C VAL A 337 16.91 -10.95 -15.64
N ASN A 338 16.12 -9.89 -15.79
CA ASN A 338 14.66 -9.96 -15.80
C ASN A 338 14.06 -10.06 -17.22
N LYS A 339 14.88 -10.26 -18.26
CA LYS A 339 14.45 -10.28 -19.68
C LYS A 339 13.63 -9.05 -20.09
N GLY A 340 13.89 -7.90 -19.49
CA GLY A 340 13.24 -6.63 -19.79
C GLY A 340 13.93 -5.87 -20.92
N THR A 341 13.51 -4.62 -21.14
CA THR A 341 14.17 -3.66 -22.04
C THR A 341 14.42 -2.33 -21.34
N LEU A 342 15.62 -1.76 -21.51
CA LEU A 342 15.94 -0.38 -21.17
C LEU A 342 15.97 0.45 -22.45
N ILE A 343 15.08 1.43 -22.56
CA ILE A 343 15.08 2.45 -23.59
C ILE A 343 15.77 3.68 -23.01
N LEU A 344 16.95 3.98 -23.52
CA LEU A 344 17.74 5.14 -23.11
C LEU A 344 17.67 6.19 -24.23
N VAL A 345 17.00 7.31 -23.95
CA VAL A 345 16.96 8.44 -24.88
C VAL A 345 18.21 9.27 -24.66
N ALA A 346 19.01 9.41 -25.71
CA ALA A 346 20.30 10.09 -25.65
C ALA A 346 20.67 10.69 -27.01
N GLU A 347 21.15 11.93 -27.01
CA GLU A 347 21.62 12.59 -28.23
C GLU A 347 23.16 12.56 -28.33
N ARG A 348 23.70 11.98 -29.41
CA ARG A 348 25.15 11.96 -29.68
C ARG A 348 25.73 13.37 -29.72
N SER A 349 24.99 14.32 -30.26
CA SER A 349 25.37 15.74 -30.34
C SER A 349 25.53 16.39 -28.95
N ALA A 350 24.73 15.96 -27.96
CA ALA A 350 24.79 16.46 -26.59
C ALA A 350 25.90 15.80 -25.76
N LEU A 351 26.15 14.51 -25.98
CA LEU A 351 27.18 13.75 -25.26
C LEU A 351 28.60 13.98 -25.78
N GLY A 352 28.73 14.26 -27.08
CA GLY A 352 30.01 14.29 -27.79
C GLY A 352 30.57 12.89 -28.07
N ASP A 353 31.47 12.78 -29.05
CA ASP A 353 31.92 11.49 -29.59
C ASP A 353 32.56 10.57 -28.55
N LYS A 354 33.37 11.14 -27.64
CA LYS A 354 34.07 10.38 -26.60
C LYS A 354 33.08 9.72 -25.62
N ASN A 355 32.12 10.49 -25.12
CA ASN A 355 31.16 9.96 -24.15
C ASN A 355 30.13 9.05 -24.81
N TRP A 356 29.77 9.33 -26.06
CA TRP A 356 28.92 8.45 -26.86
C TRP A 356 29.57 7.08 -27.07
N ALA A 357 30.84 7.03 -27.45
CA ALA A 357 31.58 5.78 -27.63
C ALA A 357 31.70 4.99 -26.31
N LEU A 358 31.87 5.68 -25.18
CA LEU A 358 31.87 5.05 -23.86
C LEU A 358 30.50 4.45 -23.53
N LEU A 359 29.42 5.20 -23.76
CA LEU A 359 28.05 4.77 -23.51
C LEU A 359 27.70 3.51 -24.30
N THR A 360 27.95 3.52 -25.61
CA THR A 360 27.64 2.38 -26.49
C THR A 360 28.50 1.16 -26.16
N LYS A 361 29.77 1.35 -25.78
CA LYS A 361 30.63 0.25 -25.34
C LYS A 361 30.16 -0.40 -24.02
N LEU A 362 29.63 0.40 -23.09
CA LEU A 362 29.17 -0.11 -21.80
C LEU A 362 27.80 -0.75 -21.86
N LEU A 363 26.93 -0.31 -22.78
CA LEU A 363 25.54 -0.76 -22.83
C LEU A 363 25.20 -1.69 -23.99
N GLY A 364 26.00 -1.66 -25.06
CA GLY A 364 25.81 -2.46 -26.28
C GLY A 364 26.36 -3.88 -26.23
#